data_AF-A0A6H0KP62-F1
#
_entry.id   AF-A0A6H0KP62-F1
#
_cell.length_a   1.000
_cell.length_b   1.000
_cell.length_c   1.000
_cell.angle_alpha   90.00
_cell.angle_beta   90.00
_cell.angle_gamma   90.00
#
_symmetry.space_group_name_H-M   'P 1'
#
loop_
_entity.id
_entity.type
_entity.pdbx_description
1 polymer ?
#
loop_
_entity_poly.entity_id
_entity_poly.type
_entity_poly.pdbx_seq_one_letter_code
_entity_poly.pdbx_strand_id
1 'polypeptide(L)' 'MESLNKNGVSITQTPGEEKYVKCCLGAFRGQIYYQYDYRHTDGELFSTLAKTLDECRKRRDEWMAKKEKVQ' A
#
# COMPACT_ATOMS: atom_id res chain seq x y z
N MET A 1 -7.19 -1.42 16.85
CA MET A 1 -6.53 -0.67 15.77
C MET A 1 -6.12 -1.69 14.74
N GLU A 2 -6.73 -1.70 13.56
CA GLU A 2 -6.32 -2.64 12.52
C GLU A 2 -4.93 -2.21 12.01
N SER A 3 -3.97 -3.12 12.05
CA SER A 3 -2.63 -2.91 11.49
C SER A 3 -2.47 -3.78 10.25
N LEU A 4 -1.89 -3.21 9.20
CA LEU A 4 -1.49 -4.00 8.02
C LEU A 4 -0.26 -4.86 8.29
N ASN A 5 0.40 -4.64 9.43
CA ASN A 5 1.65 -5.31 9.76
C ASN A 5 1.46 -6.14 11.03
N LYS A 6 2.00 -7.37 11.02
CA LYS A 6 2.20 -8.22 12.18
C LYS A 6 3.70 -8.43 12.34
N ASN A 7 4.25 -8.01 13.48
CA ASN A 7 5.71 -8.08 13.75
C ASN A 7 6.57 -7.38 12.68
N GLY A 8 6.10 -6.26 12.13
CA GLY A 8 6.80 -5.50 11.08
C GLY A 8 6.66 -6.07 9.67
N VAL A 9 5.93 -7.18 9.49
CA VAL A 9 5.70 -7.81 8.18
C VAL A 9 4.26 -7.58 7.74
N SER A 10 4.05 -7.18 6.48
CA SER A 10 2.71 -7.01 5.91
C SER A 10 1.91 -8.31 5.93
N ILE A 11 0.63 -8.23 6.31
CA ILE A 11 -0.32 -9.35 6.31
C ILE A 11 -0.95 -9.59 4.93
N THR A 12 -0.60 -8.79 3.93
CA THR A 12 -1.04 -8.95 2.54
C THR A 12 -0.18 -10.04 1.88
N GLN A 13 -0.71 -11.26 1.86
CA GLN A 13 0.05 -12.45 1.44
C GLN A 13 -0.45 -13.02 0.11
N THR A 14 -1.72 -12.85 -0.21
CA THR A 14 -2.30 -13.45 -1.40
C THR A 14 -1.87 -12.66 -2.65
N PRO A 15 -1.37 -13.32 -3.71
CA PRO A 15 -1.06 -12.64 -4.97
C PRO A 15 -2.26 -11.87 -5.54
N GLY A 16 -2.05 -10.61 -5.91
CA GLY A 16 -3.10 -9.71 -6.38
C GLY A 16 -3.93 -9.05 -5.28
N GLU A 17 -3.68 -9.36 -4.00
CA GLU A 17 -4.45 -8.81 -2.88
C GLU A 17 -4.06 -7.36 -2.58
N GLU A 18 -5.08 -6.53 -2.33
CA GLU A 18 -4.98 -5.14 -1.89
C GLU A 18 -5.54 -5.04 -0.46
N LYS A 19 -4.78 -4.45 0.47
CA LYS A 19 -5.25 -4.09 1.82
C LYS A 19 -4.86 -2.66 2.16
N TYR A 20 -5.69 -1.99 2.95
CA TYR A 20 -5.42 -0.65 3.42
C TYR A 20 -5.98 -0.40 4.82
N VAL A 21 -5.37 0.52 5.54
CA VAL A 21 -5.88 1.03 6.83
C VAL A 21 -5.82 2.55 6.85
N LYS A 22 -6.83 3.17 7.47
CA LYS A 22 -6.81 4.61 7.74
C LYS A 22 -5.91 4.89 8.94
N CYS A 23 -4.96 5.79 8.78
CA CYS A 23 -4.08 6.25 9.84
C CYS A 23 -4.19 7.77 9.97
N CYS A 24 -4.44 8.24 11.20
CA CYS A 24 -4.35 9.65 11.53
C CYS A 24 -2.94 9.95 12.00
N LEU A 25 -2.16 10.66 11.18
CA LEU A 25 -0.79 11.00 11.55
C LEU A 25 -0.81 12.31 12.34
N GLY A 26 -0.62 12.20 13.66
CA GLY A 26 -0.63 13.34 14.58
C GLY A 26 0.36 14.45 14.20
N ALA A 27 1.53 14.08 13.68
CA ALA A 27 2.55 15.01 13.18
C ALA A 27 2.06 15.91 12.02
N PHE A 28 0.98 15.54 11.33
CA PHE A 28 0.41 16.28 10.20
C PHE A 28 -0.94 16.92 10.55
N ARG A 29 -1.10 17.43 11.78
CA ARG A 29 -2.34 18.07 12.27
C ARG A 29 -3.57 17.16 12.19
N GLY A 30 -3.38 15.86 12.43
CA GLY A 30 -4.48 14.88 12.39
C GLY A 30 -5.00 14.60 10.98
N GLN A 31 -4.23 14.92 9.93
CA GLN A 31 -4.59 14.51 8.57
C GLN A 31 -4.73 13.00 8.47
N ILE A 32 -5.78 12.57 7.77
CA ILE A 32 -6.06 11.17 7.47
C ILE A 32 -5.21 10.76 6.27
N TYR A 33 -4.48 9.67 6.44
CA TYR A 33 -3.76 8.99 5.38
C TYR A 33 -4.24 7.54 5.29
N TYR A 34 -3.93 6.91 4.17
CA TYR A 34 -4.16 5.50 3.92
C TYR A 34 -2.80 4.84 3.79
N GLN A 35 -2.46 3.97 4.74
CA GLN A 35 -1.41 2.99 4.52
C GLN A 35 -1.99 1.91 3.62
N TYR A 36 -1.28 1.58 2.56
CA TYR A 36 -1.77 0.73 1.48
C TYR A 36 -0.70 -0.29 1.14
N ASP A 37 -1.09 -1.56 1.07
CA ASP A 37 -0.25 -2.67 0.69
C ASP A 37 -0.91 -3.43 -0.47
N TYR A 38 -0.13 -3.72 -1.51
CA TYR A 38 -0.52 -4.55 -2.64
C TYR A 38 0.52 -5.64 -2.85
N ARG A 39 0.09 -6.90 -2.86
CA ARG A 39 0.96 -8.04 -3.17
C ARG A 39 0.89 -8.34 -4.65
N HIS A 40 1.98 -8.14 -5.37
CA HIS A 40 2.04 -8.46 -6.79
C HIS A 40 2.12 -9.98 -7.03
N THR A 41 1.86 -10.39 -8.27
CA THR A 41 1.80 -11.80 -8.68
C THR A 41 3.15 -12.51 -8.61
N ASP A 42 4.25 -11.78 -8.70
CA ASP A 42 5.61 -12.28 -8.51
C ASP A 42 6.04 -12.37 -7.03
N GLY A 43 5.16 -12.01 -6.10
CA GLY A 43 5.41 -12.02 -4.67
C GLY A 43 5.99 -10.71 -4.10
N GLU A 44 6.36 -9.74 -4.93
CA GLU A 44 6.81 -8.44 -4.44
C GLU A 44 5.67 -7.68 -3.74
N LEU A 45 6.04 -6.96 -2.69
CA LEU A 45 5.12 -6.09 -1.95
C LEU A 45 5.30 -4.65 -2.40
N PHE A 46 4.23 -4.04 -2.87
CA PHE A 46 4.15 -2.60 -3.02
C PHE A 46 3.46 -1.99 -1.80
N SER A 47 4.13 -1.06 -1.12
CA SER A 47 3.56 -0.33 0.02
C SER A 47 3.64 1.18 -0.23
N THR A 48 2.56 1.90 0.10
CA THR A 48 2.53 3.37 -0.02
C THR A 48 1.66 4.02 1.05
N LEU A 49 1.85 5.32 1.22
CA LEU A 49 1.09 6.18 2.11
C LEU A 49 0.61 7.41 1.32
N ALA A 50 -0.71 7.60 1.22
CA ALA A 50 -1.29 8.73 0.49
C ALA A 50 -2.56 9.26 1.18
N LYS A 51 -3.06 10.42 0.74
CA LYS A 51 -4.23 11.06 1.37
C LYS A 51 -5.55 10.41 0.95
N THR A 52 -5.55 9.71 -0.18
CA THR A 52 -6.71 9.00 -0.71
C THR A 52 -6.32 7.62 -1.23
N LEU A 53 -7.28 6.71 -1.32
CA LEU A 53 -7.06 5.39 -1.92
C LEU A 53 -6.80 5.49 -3.44
N ASP A 54 -7.37 6.48 -4.11
CA ASP A 54 -7.15 6.69 -5.54
C ASP A 54 -5.71 7.08 -5.84
N GLU A 55 -5.11 7.93 -5.00
CA GLU A 55 -3.67 8.22 -5.07
C GLU A 55 -2.83 6.95 -4.83
N CYS A 56 -3.20 6.10 -3.87
CA CYS A 56 -2.50 4.84 -3.63
C CYS A 56 -2.56 3.92 -4.85
N ARG A 57 -3.74 3.75 -5.45
CA ARG A 57 -3.96 2.91 -6.63
C ARG A 57 -3.23 3.45 -7.85
N LYS A 58 -3.26 4.77 -8.08
CA LYS A 58 -2.48 5.40 -9.14
C LYS A 58 -0.98 5.09 -9.00
N ARG A 59 -0.43 5.20 -7.80
CA ARG A 59 0.99 4.87 -7.55
C ARG A 59 1.28 3.38 -7.74
N ARG A 60 0.37 2.48 -7.36
CA ARG A 60 0.48 1.04 -7.66
C ARG A 60 0.53 0.82 -9.17
N ASP A 61 -0.36 1.44 -9.92
CA ASP A 61 -0.42 1.26 -11.38
C ASP A 61 0.84 1.81 -12.06
N GLU A 62 1.35 2.97 -11.61
CA GLU A 62 2.65 3.50 -12.05
C GLU A 62 3.82 2.57 -11.72
N TRP A 63 3.78 1.91 -10.55
CA TRP A 63 4.78 0.92 -10.16
C TRP A 63 4.71 -0.33 -11.04
N MET A 64 3.52 -0.88 -11.29
CA MET A 64 3.32 -2.02 -12.19
C MET A 64 3.77 -1.70 -13.62
N ALA A 65 3.39 -0.53 -14.16
CA ALA A 65 3.76 -0.10 -15.50
C ALA A 65 5.29 0.09 -15.67
N LYS A 66 6.01 0.40 -14.58
CA LYS A 66 7.49 0.42 -14.60
C LYS A 66 8.06 -0.99 -14.62
N LYS A 67 7.43 -1.94 -13.91
CA LYS A 67 7.87 -3.34 -13.89
C LYS A 67 7.69 -4.02 -15.24
N GLU A 68 6.56 -3.78 -15.91
CA GLU A 68 6.32 -4.30 -17.27
C GLU A 68 7.36 -3.82 -18.31
N LYS A 69 8.01 -2.68 -18.06
CA LYS A 69 9.07 -2.13 -18.94
C LYS A 69 10.46 -2.67 -18.64
N VAL A 70 10.65 -3.30 -17.49
CA VAL A 70 11.93 -3.86 -17.04
C VAL A 70 12.02 -5.36 -17.33
N GLN A 71 10.88 -5.99 -17.63
CA GLN A 71 10.77 -7.40 -18.02
C GLN A 71 11.00 -7.59 -19.52
#